data_AF-A0A7W1SD89-F1
#
_entry.id   AF-A0A7W1SD89-F1
#
_cell.length_a   1.000
_cell.length_b   1.000
_cell.length_c   1.000
_cell.angle_alpha   90.00
_cell.angle_beta   90.00
_cell.angle_gamma   90.00
#
_symmetry.space_group_name_H-M   'P 1'
#
loop_
_entity.id
_entity.type
_entity.pdbx_description
1 polymer ?
#
loop_
_entity_poly.entity_id
_entity_poly.type
_entity_poly.pdbx_seq_one_letter_code
_entity_poly.pdbx_strand_id
1 'polypeptide(L)'
;MRFSLDSYSAYEDFGGIVDVAFDPGLASMIGSGTLVVQSTSAPNPDVTLLEETTVRVVTDDRTMYLLPGAVNQPVRIKVYDRGGPTKADTVLYVCAYSNIIVAQQGGTCQQGVRPNQTVAQAAEQTPPQSILSFPPTVTIPAGDGFTDWYLIDISATGSGATILSYQLHDTQFGTGTGGIAGVPVWSTATYSAIRVYPDEDFSALYTGGALRWQDVYENALRYYDVLFPAMSRFIPLNYPDFLVRQADLVDERLNAPGEPGFWTTYNMPPTRTMSPAKVKLILDFLAQQQPAGQAQKA
;
A
#
# COMPACT_ATOMS: atom_id res chain seq x y z
N MET A 1 -25.29 -25.92 15.58
CA MET A 1 -24.91 -27.35 15.39
C MET A 1 -23.38 -27.41 15.41
N ARG A 2 -22.77 -28.42 16.04
CA ARG A 2 -21.30 -28.53 16.18
C ARG A 2 -20.78 -29.61 15.24
N PHE A 3 -19.78 -29.27 14.42
CA PHE A 3 -19.01 -30.23 13.63
C PHE A 3 -17.70 -30.49 14.36
N SER A 4 -17.29 -31.76 14.48
CA SER A 4 -16.09 -32.16 15.22
C SER A 4 -14.98 -32.59 14.25
N LEU A 5 -13.74 -32.23 14.56
CA LEU A 5 -12.52 -32.52 13.79
C LEU A 5 -12.06 -33.98 13.91
N ASP A 6 -12.82 -34.84 14.60
CA ASP A 6 -12.47 -36.24 14.91
C ASP A 6 -12.22 -37.13 13.66
N SER A 7 -12.45 -36.59 12.46
CA SER A 7 -12.19 -37.24 11.17
C SER A 7 -10.81 -36.96 10.58
N TYR A 8 -9.98 -36.11 11.21
CA TYR A 8 -8.70 -35.64 10.64
C TYR A 8 -7.51 -35.97 11.54
N SER A 9 -6.42 -36.48 10.95
CA SER A 9 -5.20 -36.90 11.66
C SER A 9 -4.33 -35.74 12.18
N ALA A 10 -4.20 -34.66 11.41
CA ALA A 10 -3.51 -33.43 11.80
C ALA A 10 -3.97 -32.22 10.97
N TYR A 11 -3.91 -31.01 11.55
CA TYR A 11 -4.25 -29.74 10.88
C TYR A 11 -3.36 -29.42 9.66
N GLU A 12 -2.10 -29.84 9.71
CA GLU A 12 -1.09 -29.54 8.68
C GLU A 12 -1.30 -30.35 7.39
N ASP A 13 -1.99 -31.49 7.46
CA ASP A 13 -2.21 -32.41 6.33
C ASP A 13 -3.02 -31.76 5.19
N PHE A 14 -3.76 -30.68 5.48
CA PHE A 14 -4.63 -29.97 4.52
C PHE A 14 -4.27 -28.49 4.38
N GLY A 15 -3.09 -28.08 4.86
CA GLY A 15 -2.67 -26.67 4.81
C GLY A 15 -3.60 -25.74 5.58
N GLY A 16 -4.25 -26.25 6.64
CA GLY A 16 -5.21 -25.51 7.44
C GLY A 16 -6.59 -25.30 6.83
N ILE A 17 -6.92 -26.01 5.74
CA ILE A 17 -8.26 -26.05 5.15
C ILE A 17 -9.07 -27.15 5.85
N VAL A 18 -10.29 -26.83 6.26
CA VAL A 18 -11.22 -27.80 6.87
C VAL A 18 -12.45 -27.91 5.98
N ASP A 19 -12.65 -29.10 5.41
CA ASP A 19 -13.86 -29.40 4.65
C ASP A 19 -14.98 -29.81 5.62
N VAL A 20 -16.13 -29.16 5.48
CA VAL A 20 -17.34 -29.49 6.22
C VAL A 20 -18.37 -30.00 5.20
N ALA A 21 -18.85 -31.23 5.40
CA ALA A 21 -19.89 -31.79 4.55
C ALA A 21 -21.13 -30.89 4.55
N PHE A 22 -21.55 -30.43 3.37
CA PHE A 22 -22.72 -29.59 3.23
C PHE A 22 -24.00 -30.41 3.49
N ASP A 23 -24.75 -30.05 4.52
CA ASP A 23 -26.10 -30.55 4.77
C ASP A 23 -27.14 -29.59 4.17
N PRO A 24 -27.89 -29.98 3.11
CA PRO A 24 -28.90 -29.14 2.51
C PRO A 24 -29.99 -28.67 3.49
N GLY A 25 -30.27 -29.44 4.55
CA GLY A 25 -31.20 -29.04 5.60
C GLY A 25 -30.75 -27.82 6.40
N LEU A 26 -29.44 -27.51 6.39
CA LEU A 26 -28.86 -26.33 7.03
C LEU A 26 -28.75 -25.12 6.10
N ALA A 27 -29.13 -25.23 4.82
CA ALA A 27 -28.93 -24.16 3.85
C ALA A 27 -29.53 -22.81 4.29
N SER A 28 -30.74 -22.83 4.88
CA SER A 28 -31.36 -21.61 5.40
C SER A 28 -30.59 -21.02 6.58
N MET A 29 -30.05 -21.87 7.47
CA MET A 29 -29.28 -21.44 8.64
C MET A 29 -27.92 -20.89 8.24
N ILE A 30 -27.24 -21.52 7.27
CA ILE A 30 -25.98 -21.04 6.70
C ILE A 30 -26.20 -19.72 5.96
N GLY A 31 -27.30 -19.59 5.21
CA GLY A 31 -27.60 -18.38 4.44
C GLY A 31 -27.93 -17.15 5.28
N SER A 32 -28.42 -17.32 6.52
CA SER A 32 -28.80 -16.21 7.40
C SER A 32 -27.94 -16.07 8.67
N GLY A 33 -27.16 -17.09 9.04
CA GLY A 33 -26.36 -17.14 10.26
C GLY A 33 -24.87 -16.96 10.01
N THR A 34 -24.13 -16.47 10.99
CA THR A 34 -22.67 -16.28 10.91
C THR A 34 -21.94 -17.58 11.20
N LEU A 35 -20.93 -17.93 10.40
CA LEU A 35 -20.07 -19.08 10.69
C LEU A 35 -19.10 -18.73 11.81
N VAL A 36 -19.07 -19.57 12.85
CA VAL A 36 -18.19 -19.41 14.01
C VAL A 36 -17.44 -20.71 14.25
N VAL A 37 -16.12 -20.63 14.43
CA VAL A 37 -15.29 -21.74 14.93
C VAL A 37 -15.16 -21.56 16.44
N GLN A 38 -15.56 -22.58 17.21
CA GLN A 38 -15.51 -22.56 18.66
C GLN A 38 -14.63 -23.69 19.19
N SER A 39 -13.91 -23.43 20.29
CA SER A 39 -13.23 -24.47 21.06
C SER A 39 -14.25 -25.41 21.69
N THR A 40 -14.06 -26.71 21.57
CA THR A 40 -14.85 -27.72 22.31
C THR A 40 -14.09 -28.27 23.52
N SER A 41 -12.80 -27.94 23.66
CA SER A 41 -11.90 -28.48 24.67
C SER A 41 -11.83 -27.63 25.95
N ALA A 42 -11.77 -28.29 27.10
CA ALA A 42 -11.41 -27.66 28.37
C ALA A 42 -9.97 -27.10 28.31
N PRO A 43 -9.66 -25.99 29.02
CA PRO A 43 -10.48 -25.32 30.04
C PRO A 43 -11.54 -24.36 29.50
N ASN A 44 -11.53 -24.09 28.19
CA ASN A 44 -12.33 -23.04 27.57
C ASN A 44 -13.28 -23.61 26.51
N PRO A 45 -14.28 -24.42 26.90
CA PRO A 45 -15.32 -24.83 25.97
C PRO A 45 -16.11 -23.59 25.52
N ASP A 46 -16.53 -23.60 24.27
CA ASP A 46 -17.43 -22.62 23.63
C ASP A 46 -16.81 -21.24 23.39
N VAL A 47 -15.51 -21.08 23.59
CA VAL A 47 -14.79 -19.87 23.18
C VAL A 47 -14.75 -19.79 21.66
N THR A 48 -15.25 -18.67 21.10
CA THR A 48 -15.10 -18.33 19.69
C THR A 48 -13.63 -18.10 19.36
N LEU A 49 -13.10 -18.94 18.49
CA LEU A 49 -11.73 -18.87 17.96
C LEU A 49 -11.69 -18.04 16.69
N LEU A 50 -12.67 -18.21 15.81
CA LEU A 50 -12.82 -17.47 14.56
C LEU A 50 -14.29 -17.17 14.31
N GLU A 51 -14.56 -16.01 13.74
CA GLU A 51 -15.89 -15.59 13.31
C GLU A 51 -15.82 -15.11 11.87
N GLU A 52 -16.78 -15.54 11.06
CA GLU A 52 -16.91 -15.12 9.68
C GLU A 52 -17.19 -13.62 9.60
N THR A 53 -16.38 -12.91 8.80
CA THR A 53 -16.73 -11.59 8.32
C THR A 53 -17.56 -11.73 7.04
N THR A 54 -18.87 -11.47 7.16
CA THR A 54 -19.84 -11.63 6.07
C THR A 54 -19.61 -10.62 4.96
N VAL A 55 -19.33 -9.36 5.33
CA VAL A 55 -19.00 -8.29 4.38
C VAL A 55 -17.50 -8.17 4.23
N ARG A 56 -16.99 -8.17 2.99
CA ARG A 56 -15.57 -8.02 2.70
C ARG A 56 -15.34 -6.85 1.76
N VAL A 57 -14.29 -6.07 2.05
CA VAL A 57 -13.81 -4.98 1.21
C VAL A 57 -12.50 -5.42 0.57
N VAL A 58 -12.31 -5.18 -0.73
CA VAL A 58 -11.10 -5.55 -1.46
C VAL A 58 -10.65 -4.39 -2.35
N THR A 59 -9.34 -4.27 -2.54
CA THR A 59 -8.73 -3.38 -3.53
C THR A 59 -7.57 -4.07 -4.23
N ASP A 60 -7.42 -3.80 -5.52
CA ASP A 60 -6.24 -4.17 -6.31
C ASP A 60 -5.21 -3.03 -6.34
N ASP A 61 -5.55 -1.84 -5.85
CA ASP A 61 -4.66 -0.67 -5.85
C ASP A 61 -3.70 -0.67 -4.65
N ARG A 62 -3.07 -1.82 -4.37
CA ARG A 62 -2.22 -2.03 -3.20
C ARG A 62 -1.03 -1.08 -3.11
N THR A 63 -0.57 -0.56 -4.24
CA THR A 63 0.51 0.42 -4.28
C THR A 63 0.22 1.47 -5.35
N MET A 64 0.15 2.73 -4.95
CA MET A 64 -0.11 3.86 -5.83
C MET A 64 1.03 4.87 -5.75
N TYR A 65 1.38 5.43 -6.89
CA TYR A 65 2.41 6.46 -7.03
C TYR A 65 1.78 7.70 -7.65
N LEU A 66 1.77 8.81 -6.92
CA LEU A 66 1.14 10.06 -7.32
C LEU A 66 2.18 11.16 -7.51
N LEU A 67 1.92 12.03 -8.49
CA LEU A 67 2.66 13.28 -8.64
C LEU A 67 2.15 14.33 -7.64
N PRO A 68 2.98 15.31 -7.25
CA PRO A 68 2.53 16.49 -6.52
C PRO A 68 1.33 17.13 -7.21
N GLY A 69 0.26 17.43 -6.46
CA GLY A 69 -0.93 18.08 -6.99
C GLY A 69 -1.81 17.22 -7.90
N ALA A 70 -1.55 15.91 -8.03
CA ALA A 70 -2.43 15.01 -8.75
C ALA A 70 -3.85 15.03 -8.15
N VAL A 71 -4.86 15.27 -8.98
CA VAL A 71 -6.27 15.34 -8.57
C VAL A 71 -7.08 14.18 -9.14
N ASN A 72 -8.17 13.82 -8.46
CA ASN A 72 -9.16 12.82 -8.89
C ASN A 72 -8.51 11.50 -9.35
N GLN A 73 -7.56 11.02 -8.54
CA GLN A 73 -6.91 9.73 -8.78
C GLN A 73 -7.81 8.64 -8.19
N PRO A 74 -8.37 7.73 -9.01
CA PRO A 74 -9.34 6.77 -8.52
C PRO A 74 -8.65 5.62 -7.78
N VAL A 75 -9.16 5.29 -6.60
CA VAL A 75 -8.93 4.02 -5.91
C VAL A 75 -10.10 3.10 -6.20
N ARG A 76 -9.81 1.88 -6.64
CA ARG A 76 -10.80 0.87 -6.98
C ARG A 76 -11.10 -0.02 -5.78
N ILE A 77 -12.38 -0.06 -5.39
CA ILE A 77 -12.90 -0.85 -4.28
C ILE A 77 -13.95 -1.84 -4.77
N LYS A 78 -13.91 -3.05 -4.22
CA LYS A 78 -15.00 -4.02 -4.30
C LYS A 78 -15.53 -4.35 -2.92
N VAL A 79 -16.83 -4.58 -2.83
CA VAL A 79 -17.52 -4.99 -1.61
C VAL A 79 -18.38 -6.21 -1.90
N TYR A 80 -18.27 -7.20 -1.03
CA TYR A 80 -18.97 -8.47 -1.15
C TYR A 80 -19.72 -8.78 0.13
N ASP A 81 -20.89 -9.41 0.03
CA ASP A 81 -21.57 -10.06 1.15
C ASP A 81 -21.60 -11.57 0.88
N ARG A 82 -20.82 -12.33 1.65
CA ARG A 82 -20.65 -13.79 1.52
C ARG A 82 -20.30 -14.25 0.09
N GLY A 83 -19.45 -13.48 -0.58
CA GLY A 83 -19.01 -13.74 -1.95
C GLY A 83 -20.04 -13.37 -3.04
N GLY A 84 -21.21 -12.85 -2.66
CA GLY A 84 -22.20 -12.26 -3.56
C GLY A 84 -22.25 -10.73 -3.48
N PRO A 85 -23.18 -10.10 -4.22
CA PRO A 85 -23.43 -8.67 -4.11
C PRO A 85 -23.98 -8.33 -2.72
N THR A 86 -23.65 -7.14 -2.22
CA THR A 86 -24.22 -6.61 -0.98
C THR A 86 -25.73 -6.40 -1.13
N LYS A 87 -26.49 -6.72 -0.07
CA LYS A 87 -27.96 -6.58 -0.07
C LYS A 87 -28.45 -5.22 0.44
N ALA A 88 -27.55 -4.43 1.02
CA ALA A 88 -27.80 -3.12 1.57
C ALA A 88 -26.59 -2.21 1.31
N ASP A 89 -26.82 -0.91 1.36
CA ASP A 89 -25.76 0.09 1.26
C ASP A 89 -24.70 -0.17 2.31
N THR A 90 -23.43 -0.12 1.90
CA THR A 90 -22.28 -0.36 2.77
C THR A 90 -21.56 0.95 3.01
N VAL A 91 -21.48 1.36 4.27
CA VAL A 91 -20.67 2.52 4.67
C VAL A 91 -19.23 2.06 4.87
N LEU A 92 -18.32 2.73 4.17
CA LEU A 92 -16.88 2.51 4.24
C LEU A 92 -16.22 3.72 4.89
N TYR A 93 -15.43 3.48 5.93
CA TYR A 93 -14.56 4.46 6.56
C TYR A 93 -13.20 4.44 5.86
N VAL A 94 -12.75 5.62 5.44
CA VAL A 94 -11.48 5.80 4.75
C VAL A 94 -10.53 6.56 5.66
N CYS A 95 -9.38 5.96 5.97
CA CYS A 95 -8.44 6.51 6.93
C CYS A 95 -7.02 6.51 6.36
N ALA A 96 -6.32 7.63 6.48
CA ALA A 96 -4.90 7.74 6.12
C ALA A 96 -4.03 7.65 7.37
N TYR A 97 -2.98 6.84 7.30
CA TYR A 97 -2.03 6.61 8.38
C TYR A 97 -0.67 7.16 8.01
N SER A 98 -0.23 8.18 8.74
CA SER A 98 1.12 8.73 8.64
C SER A 98 2.06 7.96 9.56
N ASN A 99 3.13 7.41 8.95
CA ASN A 99 4.33 6.88 9.60
C ASN A 99 4.15 5.88 10.77
N ILE A 100 4.34 4.59 10.49
CA ILE A 100 4.33 3.50 11.50
C ILE A 100 5.59 3.55 12.41
N ILE A 101 6.58 4.42 12.12
CA ILE A 101 7.92 4.40 12.73
C ILE A 101 8.29 5.70 13.47
N VAL A 102 7.54 6.79 13.34
CA VAL A 102 7.84 8.02 14.11
C VAL A 102 7.26 7.91 15.52
N ALA A 103 8.15 7.66 16.48
CA ALA A 103 7.88 7.86 17.89
C ALA A 103 7.66 9.35 18.16
N GLN A 104 6.41 9.76 18.37
CA GLN A 104 6.16 11.08 18.95
C GLN A 104 6.50 11.05 20.45
N GLN A 105 7.70 11.56 20.75
CA GLN A 105 8.25 12.00 22.05
C GLN A 105 8.22 11.05 23.26
N GLY A 106 9.31 11.08 24.02
CA GLY A 106 9.59 10.21 25.16
C GLY A 106 8.61 10.37 26.31
N GLY A 107 7.71 9.41 26.45
CA GLY A 107 7.05 9.03 27.70
C GLY A 107 7.48 7.62 28.07
N THR A 108 7.72 7.36 29.35
CA THR A 108 8.02 6.02 29.86
C THR A 108 6.84 5.08 29.57
N CYS A 109 7.14 3.91 29.00
CA CYS A 109 6.18 2.82 28.82
C CYS A 109 5.55 2.44 30.16
N GLN A 110 4.34 2.94 30.41
CA GLN A 110 3.46 2.42 31.43
C GLN A 110 2.30 1.75 30.69
N GLN A 111 2.08 0.46 30.98
CA GLN A 111 0.95 -0.35 30.50
C GLN A 111 0.96 -0.85 29.04
N GLY A 112 2.13 -1.07 28.43
CA GLY A 112 2.24 -1.93 27.23
C GLY A 112 1.65 -1.37 25.92
N VAL A 113 1.31 -0.07 25.87
CA VAL A 113 0.81 0.61 24.67
C VAL A 113 1.98 1.13 23.84
N ARG A 114 2.02 0.81 22.53
CA ARG A 114 2.98 1.41 21.58
C ARG A 114 2.43 2.73 21.03
N PRO A 115 3.13 3.88 21.16
CA PRO A 115 2.61 5.20 20.80
C PRO A 115 2.89 5.64 19.34
N ASN A 116 2.95 4.72 18.36
CA ASN A 116 3.54 5.02 17.04
C ASN A 116 2.58 4.96 15.84
N GLN A 117 1.31 5.38 15.99
CA GLN A 117 0.44 5.59 14.84
C GLN A 117 -0.32 6.91 15.01
N THR A 118 0.07 7.93 14.26
CA THR A 118 -0.75 9.14 14.15
C THR A 118 -1.85 8.84 13.14
N VAL A 119 -3.07 8.60 13.63
CA VAL A 119 -4.26 8.59 12.77
C VAL A 119 -4.64 10.04 12.56
N ALA A 120 -4.44 10.55 11.35
CA ALA A 120 -5.01 11.85 10.99
C ALA A 120 -6.50 11.63 10.64
N GLN A 121 -7.37 11.60 11.65
CA GLN A 121 -8.79 11.85 11.42
C GLN A 121 -8.94 13.34 11.17
N ALA A 122 -9.57 13.72 10.05
CA ALA A 122 -9.57 15.06 9.48
C ALA A 122 -10.13 16.20 10.36
N ALA A 123 -10.57 15.93 11.60
CA ALA A 123 -11.22 16.90 12.46
C ALA A 123 -10.38 17.42 13.65
N GLU A 124 -9.35 16.70 14.13
CA GLU A 124 -8.78 17.00 15.47
C GLU A 124 -7.33 17.45 15.52
N GLN A 125 -6.63 17.50 14.40
CA GLN A 125 -5.35 18.20 14.35
C GLN A 125 -5.53 19.42 13.44
N THR A 126 -5.03 20.57 13.88
CA THR A 126 -4.97 21.76 13.04
C THR A 126 -3.50 22.16 12.96
N PRO A 127 -2.82 21.76 11.88
CA PRO A 127 -3.22 20.78 10.86
C PRO A 127 -2.36 19.50 10.93
N PRO A 128 -2.92 18.27 10.84
CA PRO A 128 -2.14 17.18 10.32
C PRO A 128 -2.02 17.52 8.84
N GLN A 129 -0.80 17.76 8.38
CA GLN A 129 -0.52 17.89 6.95
C GLN A 129 -0.75 16.51 6.31
N SER A 130 -2.01 16.16 6.06
CA SER A 130 -2.34 14.98 5.28
C SER A 130 -1.75 15.19 3.89
N ILE A 131 -0.99 14.21 3.42
CA ILE A 131 -0.43 14.22 2.06
C ILE A 131 -1.50 13.88 0.99
N LEU A 132 -2.70 13.50 1.43
CA LEU A 132 -3.86 13.22 0.60
C LEU A 132 -5.12 13.98 1.06
N SER A 133 -5.97 14.32 0.10
CA SER A 133 -7.38 14.67 0.29
C SER A 133 -8.25 13.52 -0.23
N PHE A 134 -9.24 13.12 0.58
CA PHE A 134 -10.15 12.01 0.30
C PHE A 134 -11.42 12.16 1.16
N PRO A 135 -12.55 11.56 0.75
CA PRO A 135 -13.75 11.53 1.59
C PRO A 135 -13.51 10.63 2.82
N PRO A 136 -13.82 11.08 4.05
CA PRO A 136 -13.59 10.28 5.26
C PRO A 136 -14.53 9.08 5.38
N THR A 137 -15.70 9.18 4.75
CA THR A 137 -16.67 8.08 4.63
C THR A 137 -17.24 8.04 3.22
N VAL A 138 -17.55 6.84 2.76
CA VAL A 138 -18.16 6.61 1.45
C VAL A 138 -19.27 5.59 1.59
N THR A 139 -20.46 5.90 1.08
CA THR A 139 -21.57 4.95 1.02
C THR A 139 -21.56 4.28 -0.36
N ILE A 140 -21.31 2.97 -0.38
CA ILE A 140 -21.35 2.13 -1.57
C ILE A 140 -22.77 1.55 -1.67
N PRO A 141 -23.54 1.85 -2.73
CA PRO A 141 -24.90 1.34 -2.89
C PRO A 141 -24.96 -0.18 -2.88
N ALA A 142 -26.10 -0.74 -2.46
CA ALA A 142 -26.33 -2.19 -2.51
C ALA A 142 -26.08 -2.75 -3.93
N GLY A 143 -25.23 -3.78 -4.02
CA GLY A 143 -24.87 -4.44 -5.28
C GLY A 143 -23.74 -3.77 -6.07
N ASP A 144 -23.41 -2.50 -5.80
CA ASP A 144 -22.27 -1.82 -6.41
C ASP A 144 -20.95 -2.37 -5.84
N GLY A 145 -19.89 -2.33 -6.65
CA GLY A 145 -18.59 -2.89 -6.26
C GLY A 145 -18.53 -4.42 -6.32
N PHE A 146 -19.55 -5.10 -6.85
CA PHE A 146 -19.55 -6.55 -7.05
C PHE A 146 -19.00 -6.95 -8.43
N THR A 147 -19.72 -6.60 -9.49
CA THR A 147 -19.31 -6.85 -10.88
C THR A 147 -18.18 -5.91 -11.28
N ASP A 148 -18.36 -4.62 -11.00
CA ASP A 148 -17.46 -3.54 -11.36
C ASP A 148 -16.76 -2.95 -10.13
N TRP A 149 -15.81 -2.05 -10.37
CA TRP A 149 -15.10 -1.34 -9.31
C TRP A 149 -15.89 -0.10 -8.90
N TYR A 150 -16.11 0.06 -7.60
CA TYR A 150 -16.50 1.35 -7.04
C TYR A 150 -15.25 2.24 -6.94
N LEU A 151 -15.35 3.50 -7.36
CA LEU A 151 -14.21 4.41 -7.40
C LEU A 151 -14.28 5.42 -6.24
N ILE A 152 -13.19 5.51 -5.49
CA ILE A 152 -12.98 6.56 -4.48
C ILE A 152 -11.90 7.50 -5.01
N ASP A 153 -12.26 8.74 -5.29
CA ASP A 153 -11.32 9.74 -5.76
C ASP A 153 -10.46 10.26 -4.60
N ILE A 154 -9.15 10.27 -4.82
CA ILE A 154 -8.16 10.86 -3.92
C ILE A 154 -7.35 11.93 -4.67
N SER A 155 -6.84 12.91 -3.93
CA SER A 155 -5.97 13.95 -4.47
C SER A 155 -4.72 14.11 -3.62
N ALA A 156 -3.56 14.35 -4.24
CA ALA A 156 -2.32 14.62 -3.56
C ALA A 156 -2.25 16.08 -3.08
N THR A 157 -2.11 16.27 -1.77
CA THR A 157 -2.02 17.60 -1.12
C THR A 157 -0.62 17.91 -0.61
N GLY A 158 0.26 16.91 -0.55
CA GLY A 158 1.66 17.06 -0.15
C GLY A 158 2.49 15.85 -0.57
N SER A 159 3.81 15.92 -0.40
CA SER A 159 4.71 14.81 -0.73
C SER A 159 4.94 13.89 0.47
N GLY A 160 5.19 12.59 0.23
CA GLY A 160 5.48 11.62 1.29
C GLY A 160 4.93 10.23 1.00
N ALA A 161 4.79 9.43 2.05
CA ALA A 161 4.16 8.11 1.98
C ALA A 161 3.12 7.97 3.08
N THR A 162 2.00 7.32 2.76
CA THR A 162 0.90 7.02 3.68
C THR A 162 0.28 5.68 3.35
N ILE A 163 -0.40 5.08 4.32
CA ILE A 163 -1.28 3.94 4.08
C ILE A 163 -2.73 4.44 4.14
N LEU A 164 -3.50 4.20 3.09
CA LEU A 164 -4.93 4.49 3.04
C LEU A 164 -5.70 3.19 3.27
N SER A 165 -6.43 3.10 4.38
CA SER A 165 -7.22 1.91 4.72
C SER A 165 -8.70 2.11 4.43
N TYR A 166 -9.40 1.01 4.17
CA TYR A 166 -10.83 0.95 3.89
C TYR A 166 -11.51 -0.01 4.86
N GLN A 167 -12.39 0.50 5.70
CA GLN A 167 -12.90 -0.23 6.87
C GLN A 167 -14.43 -0.18 6.96
N LEU A 168 -15.04 -1.26 7.43
CA LEU A 168 -16.50 -1.33 7.63
C LEU A 168 -16.96 -0.72 8.96
N HIS A 169 -16.02 -0.51 9.89
CA HIS A 169 -16.28 0.00 11.23
C HIS A 169 -15.24 1.06 11.58
N ASP A 170 -15.70 2.20 12.09
CA ASP A 170 -14.83 3.34 12.48
C ASP A 170 -13.94 3.05 13.70
N THR A 171 -14.39 2.13 14.56
CA THR A 171 -13.80 1.90 15.88
C THR A 171 -13.30 0.48 16.12
N GLN A 172 -13.62 -0.48 15.24
CA GLN A 172 -13.23 -1.88 15.39
C GLN A 172 -12.02 -2.20 14.51
N PHE A 173 -10.87 -2.35 15.15
CA PHE A 173 -9.62 -2.65 14.49
C PHE A 173 -9.17 -4.08 14.84
N GLY A 174 -9.53 -5.03 13.98
CA GLY A 174 -9.34 -6.46 14.23
C GLY A 174 -10.37 -7.02 15.22
N THR A 175 -10.82 -8.24 15.01
CA THR A 175 -11.87 -8.91 15.81
C THR A 175 -11.35 -9.48 17.14
N GLY A 176 -10.29 -8.92 17.73
CA GLY A 176 -9.62 -9.46 18.91
C GLY A 176 -9.60 -8.48 20.08
N THR A 177 -9.94 -8.97 21.27
CA THR A 177 -9.91 -8.29 22.58
C THR A 177 -8.52 -7.80 23.05
N GLY A 178 -7.52 -7.78 22.17
CA GLY A 178 -6.15 -7.31 22.44
C GLY A 178 -5.65 -6.20 21.51
N GLY A 179 -6.50 -5.68 20.61
CA GLY A 179 -6.15 -4.52 19.78
C GLY A 179 -6.19 -3.21 20.57
N ILE A 180 -5.24 -2.30 20.29
CA ILE A 180 -5.37 -0.91 20.74
C ILE A 180 -6.49 -0.28 19.91
N ALA A 181 -7.51 0.27 20.56
CA ALA A 181 -8.55 1.04 19.88
C ALA A 181 -7.89 2.13 19.00
N GLY A 182 -8.20 2.15 17.70
CA GLY A 182 -7.58 3.07 16.73
C GLY A 182 -6.54 2.44 15.79
N VAL A 183 -6.01 1.24 16.08
CA VAL A 183 -4.87 0.66 15.36
C VAL A 183 -5.30 -0.55 14.52
N PRO A 184 -5.39 -0.45 13.17
CA PRO A 184 -5.79 -1.56 12.32
C PRO A 184 -4.84 -2.73 12.47
N VAL A 185 -5.43 -3.92 12.60
CA VAL A 185 -4.71 -5.16 12.36
C VAL A 185 -4.49 -5.26 10.85
N TRP A 186 -3.30 -4.85 10.40
CA TRP A 186 -2.94 -4.80 8.97
C TRP A 186 -3.05 -6.15 8.25
N SER A 187 -3.06 -7.27 8.97
CA SER A 187 -3.29 -8.60 8.39
C SER A 187 -4.74 -8.84 7.97
N THR A 188 -5.70 -8.01 8.43
CA THR A 188 -7.12 -8.15 8.10
C THR A 188 -7.72 -6.89 7.45
N ALA A 189 -7.01 -5.77 7.50
CA ALA A 189 -7.47 -4.53 6.88
C ALA A 189 -7.19 -4.51 5.37
N THR A 190 -8.13 -3.97 4.60
CA THR A 190 -7.91 -3.65 3.19
C THR A 190 -7.31 -2.26 3.09
N TYR A 191 -6.20 -2.13 2.37
CA TYR A 191 -5.45 -0.88 2.29
C TYR A 191 -4.68 -0.74 0.98
N SER A 192 -4.32 0.50 0.69
CA SER A 192 -3.46 0.94 -0.40
C SER A 192 -2.26 1.68 0.17
N ALA A 193 -1.04 1.29 -0.23
CA ALA A 193 0.17 2.04 0.08
C ALA A 193 0.34 3.15 -0.95
N ILE A 194 0.32 4.40 -0.51
CA ILE A 194 0.33 5.55 -1.42
C ILE A 194 1.62 6.34 -1.20
N ARG A 195 2.37 6.54 -2.28
CA ARG A 195 3.52 7.42 -2.33
C ARG A 195 3.20 8.62 -3.19
N VAL A 196 3.33 9.82 -2.63
CA VAL A 196 3.35 11.05 -3.39
C VAL A 196 4.80 11.49 -3.55
N TYR A 197 5.27 11.66 -4.78
CA TYR A 197 6.64 12.10 -5.02
C TYR A 197 6.90 13.49 -4.46
N PRO A 198 8.15 13.81 -4.09
CA PRO A 198 8.54 15.18 -3.76
C PRO A 198 8.40 16.08 -4.98
N ASP A 199 7.99 17.33 -4.73
CA ASP A 199 7.94 18.39 -5.74
C ASP A 199 9.34 18.98 -5.91
N GLU A 200 10.11 18.38 -6.81
CA GLU A 200 11.51 18.72 -7.05
C GLU A 200 11.64 19.40 -8.41
N ASP A 201 12.27 20.58 -8.43
CA ASP A 201 12.64 21.29 -9.65
C ASP A 201 14.17 21.40 -9.75
N PHE A 202 14.72 20.84 -10.83
CA PHE A 202 16.15 20.87 -11.14
C PHE A 202 16.47 21.80 -12.33
N SER A 203 15.53 22.61 -12.79
CA SER A 203 15.67 23.51 -13.94
C SER A 203 16.91 24.41 -13.85
N ALA A 204 17.23 24.89 -12.65
CA ALA A 204 18.41 25.72 -12.39
C ALA A 204 19.73 25.03 -12.79
N LEU A 205 19.83 23.70 -12.69
CA LEU A 205 21.03 22.93 -13.05
C LEU A 205 21.33 22.95 -14.55
N TYR A 206 20.33 23.22 -15.39
CA TYR A 206 20.45 23.29 -16.84
C TYR A 206 20.89 24.68 -17.35
N THR A 207 20.83 25.71 -16.50
CA THR A 207 21.08 27.10 -16.92
C THR A 207 22.55 27.37 -17.29
N GLY A 208 23.48 26.55 -16.80
CA GLY A 208 24.91 26.66 -17.05
C GLY A 208 25.45 25.86 -18.25
N GLY A 209 24.58 25.22 -19.03
CA GLY A 209 24.97 24.33 -20.13
C GLY A 209 24.82 22.85 -19.78
N ALA A 210 25.82 22.03 -20.13
CA ALA A 210 25.77 20.59 -19.89
C ALA A 210 25.72 20.26 -18.39
N LEU A 211 24.94 19.23 -18.04
CA LEU A 211 24.82 18.75 -16.67
C LEU A 211 26.17 18.23 -16.17
N ARG A 212 26.57 18.67 -14.98
CA ARG A 212 27.80 18.19 -14.35
C ARG A 212 27.51 16.92 -13.56
N TRP A 213 28.43 15.96 -13.59
CA TRP A 213 28.33 14.73 -12.80
C TRP A 213 28.01 14.99 -11.33
N GLN A 214 28.68 15.97 -10.72
CA GLN A 214 28.47 16.31 -9.31
C GLN A 214 27.01 16.68 -9.00
N ASP A 215 26.34 17.39 -9.92
CA ASP A 215 24.96 17.82 -9.72
C ASP A 215 24.00 16.61 -9.78
N VAL A 216 24.24 15.68 -10.70
CA VAL A 216 23.47 14.43 -10.83
C VAL A 216 23.68 13.53 -9.62
N TYR A 217 24.94 13.37 -9.20
CA TYR A 217 25.28 12.53 -8.06
C TYR A 217 24.66 13.06 -6.77
N GLU A 218 24.86 14.33 -6.43
CA GLU A 218 24.38 14.92 -5.18
C GLU A 218 22.85 14.97 -5.10
N ASN A 219 22.18 15.29 -6.21
CA ASN A 219 20.73 15.48 -6.20
C ASN A 219 19.95 14.18 -6.46
N ALA A 220 20.49 13.21 -7.20
CA ALA A 220 19.74 12.00 -7.58
C ALA A 220 20.32 10.68 -7.05
N LEU A 221 21.64 10.47 -7.14
CA LEU A 221 22.24 9.13 -6.93
C LEU A 221 22.78 8.89 -5.53
N ARG A 222 23.28 9.92 -4.83
CA ARG A 222 23.99 9.81 -3.55
C ARG A 222 23.17 9.09 -2.48
N TYR A 223 21.87 9.38 -2.40
CA TYR A 223 20.98 8.69 -1.45
C TYR A 223 20.96 7.18 -1.67
N TYR A 224 20.91 6.73 -2.93
CA TYR A 224 20.85 5.32 -3.29
C TYR A 224 22.21 4.63 -3.14
N ASP A 225 23.30 5.34 -3.41
CA ASP A 225 24.66 4.83 -3.18
C ASP A 225 24.88 4.54 -1.69
N VAL A 226 24.42 5.43 -0.80
CA VAL A 226 24.54 5.26 0.65
C VAL A 226 23.62 4.17 1.19
N LEU A 227 22.36 4.10 0.74
CA LEU A 227 21.39 3.14 1.28
C LEU A 227 21.56 1.72 0.74
N PHE A 228 22.06 1.59 -0.49
CA PHE A 228 22.17 0.29 -1.16
C PHE A 228 23.59 0.05 -1.67
N PRO A 229 24.59 -0.07 -0.77
CA PRO A 229 25.97 -0.34 -1.18
C PRO A 229 26.12 -1.67 -1.93
N ALA A 230 25.13 -2.57 -1.81
CA ALA A 230 25.05 -3.80 -2.60
C ALA A 230 24.74 -3.55 -4.10
N MET A 231 23.97 -2.50 -4.45
CA MET A 231 23.75 -2.11 -5.85
C MET A 231 25.06 -1.58 -6.46
N SER A 232 25.87 -0.90 -5.66
CA SER A 232 27.22 -0.45 -6.04
C SER A 232 28.19 -1.61 -6.35
N ARG A 233 27.83 -2.87 -6.05
CA ARG A 233 28.60 -4.05 -6.49
C ARG A 233 28.42 -4.38 -7.98
N PHE A 234 27.32 -3.95 -8.58
CA PHE A 234 27.03 -4.20 -10.00
C PHE A 234 27.23 -2.95 -10.85
N ILE A 235 26.75 -1.80 -10.37
CA ILE A 235 26.97 -0.49 -11.00
C ILE A 235 27.38 0.49 -9.90
N PRO A 236 28.67 0.82 -9.77
CA PRO A 236 29.13 1.83 -8.81
C PRO A 236 28.51 3.20 -9.12
N LEU A 237 27.60 3.67 -8.27
CA LEU A 237 26.83 4.89 -8.50
C LEU A 237 27.63 6.18 -8.22
N ASN A 238 28.79 6.05 -7.58
CA ASN A 238 29.70 7.15 -7.25
C ASN A 238 30.80 7.39 -8.32
N TYR A 239 30.89 6.55 -9.36
CA TYR A 239 31.86 6.71 -10.44
C TYR A 239 31.16 7.02 -11.78
N PRO A 240 31.37 8.20 -12.39
CA PRO A 240 30.66 8.63 -13.59
C PRO A 240 30.87 7.67 -14.77
N ASP A 241 32.11 7.24 -14.99
CA ASP A 241 32.48 6.38 -16.12
C ASP A 241 31.72 5.04 -16.11
N PHE A 242 31.44 4.48 -14.93
CA PHE A 242 30.70 3.21 -14.82
C PHE A 242 29.24 3.40 -15.19
N LEU A 243 28.63 4.49 -14.73
CA LEU A 243 27.24 4.81 -15.05
C LEU A 243 27.07 5.08 -16.56
N VAL A 244 27.96 5.88 -17.15
CA VAL A 244 27.93 6.20 -18.59
C VAL A 244 28.13 4.96 -19.47
N ARG A 245 29.02 4.04 -19.08
CA ARG A 245 29.22 2.77 -19.80
C ARG A 245 28.01 1.83 -19.73
N GLN A 246 27.13 2.02 -18.75
CA GLN A 246 25.92 1.23 -18.53
C GLN A 246 24.66 2.04 -18.86
N ALA A 247 24.78 3.13 -19.64
CA ALA A 247 23.69 4.05 -19.91
C ALA A 247 22.42 3.36 -20.43
N ASP A 248 22.56 2.45 -21.40
CA ASP A 248 21.43 1.71 -21.98
C ASP A 248 20.71 0.85 -20.92
N LEU A 249 21.46 0.21 -20.02
CA LEU A 249 20.90 -0.58 -18.93
C LEU A 249 20.18 0.28 -17.89
N VAL A 250 20.69 1.50 -17.64
CA VAL A 250 20.07 2.47 -16.73
C VAL A 250 18.79 3.01 -17.35
N ASP A 251 18.81 3.36 -18.63
CA ASP A 251 17.66 3.83 -19.40
C ASP A 251 16.52 2.80 -19.41
N GLU A 252 16.83 1.53 -19.66
CA GLU A 252 15.81 0.46 -19.63
C GLU A 252 15.15 0.26 -18.26
N ARG A 253 15.81 0.67 -17.17
CA ARG A 253 15.38 0.39 -15.79
C ARG A 253 14.79 1.61 -15.08
N LEU A 254 15.17 2.82 -15.46
CA LEU A 254 14.65 4.05 -14.86
C LEU A 254 13.48 4.56 -15.69
N ASN A 255 12.29 4.27 -15.21
CA ASN A 255 11.05 4.76 -15.82
C ASN A 255 10.29 5.64 -14.82
N ALA A 256 9.57 6.64 -15.31
CA ALA A 256 8.66 7.48 -14.52
C ALA A 256 7.22 6.92 -14.55
N PRO A 257 6.33 7.25 -13.57
CA PRO A 257 4.97 6.66 -13.46
C PRO A 257 4.09 6.74 -14.72
N GLY A 258 4.34 7.71 -15.60
CA GLY A 258 3.63 7.86 -16.88
C GLY A 258 4.12 6.95 -18.00
N GLU A 259 5.20 6.20 -17.79
CA GLU A 259 5.82 5.35 -18.80
C GLU A 259 5.43 3.88 -18.59
N PRO A 260 5.18 3.11 -19.67
CA PRO A 260 4.80 1.70 -19.56
C PRO A 260 5.80 0.84 -18.78
N GLY A 261 7.10 1.16 -18.91
CA GLY A 261 8.18 0.44 -18.22
C GLY A 261 8.13 0.57 -16.70
N PHE A 262 7.43 1.58 -16.15
CA PHE A 262 7.36 1.81 -14.71
C PHE A 262 6.75 0.64 -13.94
N TRP A 263 5.72 0.02 -14.53
CA TRP A 263 4.96 -1.07 -13.90
C TRP A 263 5.60 -2.44 -14.10
N THR A 264 6.65 -2.52 -14.93
CA THR A 264 7.36 -3.78 -15.20
C THR A 264 8.31 -4.16 -14.06
N THR A 265 8.72 -5.42 -14.04
CA THR A 265 9.74 -5.93 -13.11
C THR A 265 11.13 -5.34 -13.38
N TYR A 266 11.36 -4.68 -14.52
CA TYR A 266 12.62 -4.02 -14.82
C TYR A 266 12.82 -2.75 -13.99
N ASN A 267 11.73 -2.01 -13.72
CA ASN A 267 11.77 -0.88 -12.80
C ASN A 267 11.57 -1.38 -11.36
N MET A 268 12.68 -1.74 -10.72
CA MET A 268 12.72 -2.37 -9.39
C MET A 268 12.13 -1.46 -8.29
N PRO A 269 11.68 -2.00 -7.14
CA PRO A 269 11.11 -1.19 -6.06
C PRO A 269 11.99 0.00 -5.62
N PRO A 270 13.34 -0.12 -5.50
CA PRO A 270 14.20 1.03 -5.19
C PRO A 270 14.15 2.13 -6.24
N THR A 271 14.13 1.80 -7.53
CA THR A 271 14.08 2.82 -8.60
C THR A 271 12.71 3.48 -8.66
N ARG A 272 11.61 2.78 -8.32
CA ARG A 272 10.27 3.40 -8.17
C ARG A 272 10.19 4.42 -7.03
N THR A 273 11.13 4.42 -6.09
CA THR A 273 11.19 5.46 -5.05
C THR A 273 11.79 6.78 -5.55
N MET A 274 12.48 6.76 -6.69
CA MET A 274 13.05 7.95 -7.30
C MET A 274 11.96 8.81 -7.89
N SER A 275 12.02 10.13 -7.65
CA SER A 275 11.07 11.06 -8.25
C SER A 275 11.27 11.12 -9.76
N PRO A 276 10.22 11.46 -10.53
CA PRO A 276 10.35 11.68 -11.98
C PRO A 276 11.41 12.73 -12.32
N ALA A 277 11.56 13.78 -11.50
CA ALA A 277 12.57 14.81 -11.68
C ALA A 277 14.00 14.25 -11.58
N LYS A 278 14.26 13.34 -10.62
CA LYS A 278 15.56 12.66 -10.46
C LYS A 278 15.83 11.67 -11.58
N VAL A 279 14.81 10.90 -11.99
CA VAL A 279 14.91 10.01 -13.17
C VAL A 279 15.31 10.82 -14.38
N LYS A 280 14.60 11.91 -14.67
CA LYS A 280 14.91 12.83 -15.76
C LYS A 280 16.34 13.38 -15.67
N LEU A 281 16.77 13.83 -14.50
CA LEU A 281 18.11 14.38 -14.29
C LEU A 281 19.21 13.37 -14.66
N ILE A 282 19.03 12.09 -14.32
CA ILE A 282 19.99 11.03 -14.65
C ILE A 282 19.97 10.75 -16.15
N LEU A 283 18.79 10.57 -16.75
CA LEU A 283 18.66 10.23 -18.17
C LEU A 283 19.17 11.36 -19.07
N ASP A 284 18.86 12.62 -18.75
CA ASP A 284 19.37 13.79 -19.48
C ASP A 284 20.91 13.87 -19.40
N PHE A 285 21.50 13.56 -18.25
CA PHE A 285 22.95 13.51 -18.11
C PHE A 285 23.56 12.42 -19.01
N LEU A 286 23.02 11.21 -18.97
CA LEU A 286 23.52 10.09 -19.77
C LEU A 286 23.41 10.37 -21.28
N ALA A 287 22.28 10.95 -21.71
CA ALA A 287 22.08 11.36 -23.10
C ALA A 287 23.11 12.40 -23.56
N GLN A 288 23.53 13.32 -22.69
CA GLN A 288 24.58 14.30 -23.00
C GLN A 288 25.99 13.69 -23.09
N GLN A 289 26.24 12.54 -22.45
CA GLN A 289 27.52 11.85 -22.48
C GLN A 289 27.65 10.86 -23.65
N GLN A 290 26.53 10.45 -24.27
CA GLN A 290 26.56 9.58 -25.44
C GLN A 290 26.93 10.38 -26.70
N PRO A 291 27.84 9.88 -27.55
CA PRO A 291 28.17 10.55 -28.80
C PRO A 291 26.95 10.62 -29.72
N ALA A 292 26.75 11.79 -30.35
CA ALA A 292 25.68 12.04 -31.31
C ALA A 292 25.72 11.00 -32.46
N GLY A 293 24.92 9.94 -32.35
CA GLY A 293 24.95 8.79 -33.27
C GLY A 293 24.30 7.52 -32.71
N GLN A 294 24.16 7.40 -31.39
CA GLN A 294 23.28 6.39 -30.77
C GLN A 294 21.92 7.04 -30.52
N ALA A 295 21.08 7.07 -31.56
CA ALA A 295 19.73 7.61 -31.45
C ALA A 295 18.89 6.77 -30.48
N GLN A 296 18.28 7.46 -29.51
CA GLN A 296 17.25 7.00 -28.60
C GLN A 296 16.08 6.33 -29.33
N LYS A 297 15.46 5.34 -28.68
CA LYS A 297 14.27 4.60 -29.15
C LYS A 297 13.13 5.52 -29.61
N ALA A 298 12.45 5.07 -30.65
CA ALA A 298 11.11 5.48 -31.06
C ALA A 298 10.04 4.97 -30.09
#